data_AF-A0A0M4QZK8-F1
#
_entry.id   AF-A0A0M4QZK8-F1
#
_cell.length_a   1.000
_cell.length_b   1.000
_cell.length_c   1.000
_cell.angle_alpha   90.00
_cell.angle_beta   90.00
_cell.angle_gamma   90.00
#
_symmetry.space_group_name_H-M   'P 1'
#
loop_
_entity.id
_entity.type
_entity.pdbx_description
1 polymer ?
#
loop_
_entity_poly.entity_id
_entity_poly.type
_entity_poly.pdbx_seq_one_letter_code
_entity_poly.pdbx_strand_id
1 'polypeptide(L)'
;MVRVPTVLPPGLDPAGQAEQQRREIAVCRWVWDAGHPVVRPAPPERPVAGDLPPTFWERLTAVPDGTPDAGASGTTVARLHTALRPRPVELDRMHPLDDSVTAMLDALRHDTTHVSPTDRDRALRERATILPVLGDEAGCADRFPGTRPQPVHGDPPAYNVLRTPDGPYDADLEHLCVGPVEWDPTVAGPEVVTAYERAADCPVDAELPALCEAARLVQLVAWSAMVPQQPGLGDGMSPLLELWRASEPCGGALGRCSTWNHTAVVPRGTRQPCRAAARSTSAR
;
A
#
# COMPACT_ATOMS: atom_id res chain seq x y z
N MET A 1 -18.07 -10.06 3.83
CA MET A 1 -16.74 -10.64 3.54
C MET A 1 -15.98 -10.73 4.86
N VAL A 2 -15.11 -11.72 5.02
CA VAL A 2 -14.25 -11.87 6.20
C VAL A 2 -12.80 -11.82 5.73
N ARG A 3 -11.99 -10.94 6.33
CA ARG A 3 -10.53 -10.88 6.13
C ARG A 3 -9.87 -11.50 7.35
N VAL A 4 -9.00 -12.49 7.13
CA VAL A 4 -8.30 -13.22 8.18
C VAL A 4 -6.80 -13.03 7.97
N PRO A 5 -6.08 -12.35 8.87
CA PRO A 5 -4.62 -12.33 8.82
C PRO A 5 -4.10 -13.75 9.02
N THR A 6 -3.27 -14.23 8.08
CA THR A 6 -2.73 -15.60 8.13
C THR A 6 -1.24 -15.63 8.50
N VAL A 7 -0.54 -14.52 8.31
CA VAL A 7 0.90 -14.36 8.55
C VAL A 7 1.15 -12.93 9.02
N LEU A 8 2.20 -12.73 9.82
CA LEU A 8 2.68 -11.40 10.19
C LEU A 8 4.07 -11.16 9.59
N PRO A 9 4.36 -9.95 9.08
CA PRO A 9 5.71 -9.58 8.71
C PRO A 9 6.65 -9.59 9.91
N PRO A 10 7.93 -9.97 9.73
CA PRO A 10 8.97 -9.71 10.72
C PRO A 10 8.88 -8.29 11.26
N GLY A 11 8.89 -8.14 12.58
CA GLY A 11 8.77 -6.84 13.26
C GLY A 11 7.34 -6.41 13.57
N LEU A 12 6.31 -7.06 13.02
CA LEU A 12 4.91 -6.85 13.41
C LEU A 12 4.47 -7.96 14.37
N ASP A 13 3.96 -7.56 15.54
CA ASP A 13 3.38 -8.48 16.51
C ASP A 13 1.83 -8.46 16.45
N PRO A 14 1.14 -9.42 17.11
CA PRO A 14 -0.31 -9.47 17.10
C PRO A 14 -1.00 -8.21 17.65
N ALA A 15 -0.38 -7.52 18.61
CA ALA A 15 -0.94 -6.30 19.18
C ALA A 15 -0.87 -5.13 18.19
N GLY A 16 0.24 -4.99 17.47
CA GLY A 16 0.42 -4.02 16.39
C GLY A 16 -0.55 -4.28 15.24
N GLN A 17 -0.71 -5.55 14.84
CA GLN A 17 -1.72 -5.93 13.83
C GLN A 17 -3.14 -5.58 14.27
N ALA A 18 -3.50 -5.85 15.52
CA ALA A 18 -4.82 -5.51 16.05
C ALA A 18 -5.03 -4.00 16.09
N GLU A 19 -4.00 -3.21 16.38
CA GLU A 19 -4.06 -1.75 16.35
C GLU A 19 -4.27 -1.21 14.93
N GLN A 20 -3.55 -1.74 13.94
CA GLN A 20 -3.77 -1.39 12.53
C GLN A 20 -5.21 -1.67 12.10
N GLN A 21 -5.76 -2.85 12.42
CA GLN A 21 -7.15 -3.19 12.12
C GLN A 21 -8.15 -2.24 12.79
N ARG A 22 -7.90 -1.87 14.07
CA ARG A 22 -8.76 -0.91 14.77
C ARG A 22 -8.77 0.44 14.08
N ARG A 23 -7.61 0.94 13.65
CA ARG A 23 -7.47 2.21 12.92
C ARG A 23 -8.15 2.17 11.56
N GLU A 24 -7.91 1.11 10.77
CA GLU A 24 -8.58 0.88 9.48
C GLU A 24 -10.12 0.90 9.64
N ILE A 25 -10.66 0.12 10.59
CA ILE A 25 -12.10 0.06 10.84
C ILE A 25 -12.66 1.42 11.28
N ALA A 26 -11.96 2.13 12.16
CA ALA A 26 -12.41 3.43 12.64
C ALA A 26 -12.46 4.47 11.51
N VAL A 27 -11.44 4.50 10.65
CA VAL A 27 -11.37 5.42 9.51
C VAL A 27 -12.41 5.07 8.45
N CYS A 28 -12.53 3.80 8.08
CA CYS A 28 -13.53 3.36 7.10
C CYS A 28 -14.96 3.68 7.57
N ARG A 29 -15.27 3.52 8.86
CA ARG A 29 -16.57 3.97 9.42
C ARG A 29 -16.75 5.47 9.29
N TRP A 30 -15.74 6.24 9.68
CA TRP A 30 -15.84 7.69 9.70
C TRP A 30 -16.00 8.28 8.29
N VAL A 31 -15.21 7.84 7.29
CA VAL A 31 -15.37 8.32 5.91
C VAL A 31 -16.69 7.84 5.29
N TRP A 32 -17.16 6.63 5.65
CA TRP A 32 -18.47 6.14 5.25
C TRP A 32 -19.60 7.03 5.77
N ASP A 33 -19.57 7.37 7.06
CA ASP A 33 -20.56 8.23 7.69
C ASP A 33 -20.56 9.66 7.11
N ALA A 34 -19.41 10.10 6.57
CA ALA A 34 -19.27 11.33 5.81
C ALA A 34 -19.74 11.23 4.34
N GLY A 35 -20.21 10.06 3.90
CA GLY A 35 -20.74 9.83 2.55
C GLY A 35 -19.69 9.48 1.49
N HIS A 36 -18.45 9.18 1.89
CA HIS A 36 -17.41 8.73 0.95
C HIS A 36 -17.54 7.22 0.68
N PRO A 37 -17.49 6.78 -0.59
CA PRO A 37 -17.63 5.37 -0.94
C PRO A 37 -16.38 4.58 -0.56
N VAL A 38 -16.45 3.90 0.58
CA VAL A 38 -15.45 2.93 1.06
C VAL A 38 -16.16 1.61 1.38
N VAL A 39 -15.47 0.48 1.28
CA VAL A 39 -16.02 -0.80 1.72
C VAL A 39 -16.31 -0.71 3.22
N ARG A 40 -17.60 -0.80 3.59
CA ARG A 40 -18.04 -0.57 4.96
C ARG A 40 -17.62 -1.71 5.90
N PRO A 41 -17.04 -1.42 7.08
CA PRO A 41 -16.84 -2.43 8.11
C PRO A 41 -18.18 -2.97 8.64
N ALA A 42 -18.31 -4.28 8.74
CA ALA A 42 -19.44 -4.96 9.34
C ALA A 42 -19.11 -5.38 10.79
N PRO A 43 -20.08 -5.40 11.71
CA PRO A 43 -19.86 -6.03 13.01
C PRO A 43 -19.71 -7.56 12.85
N PRO A 44 -18.94 -8.22 13.73
CA PRO A 44 -18.88 -9.68 13.72
C PRO A 44 -20.24 -10.27 14.15
N GLU A 45 -20.68 -11.35 13.51
CA GLU A 45 -21.93 -12.04 13.89
C GLU A 45 -21.83 -12.73 15.26
N ARG A 46 -20.60 -13.06 15.70
CA ARG A 46 -20.28 -13.71 16.98
C ARG A 46 -18.93 -13.18 17.49
N PRO A 47 -18.68 -13.19 18.82
CA PRO A 47 -17.35 -12.89 19.34
C PRO A 47 -16.30 -13.78 18.70
N VAL A 48 -15.22 -13.18 18.20
CA VAL A 48 -14.10 -13.94 17.64
C VAL A 48 -12.93 -13.89 18.61
N ALA A 49 -12.37 -15.06 18.92
CA ALA A 49 -11.19 -15.21 19.75
C ALA A 49 -10.02 -15.71 18.87
N GLY A 50 -8.80 -15.36 19.26
CA GLY A 50 -7.58 -15.74 18.57
C GLY A 50 -6.55 -14.60 18.63
N ASP A 51 -5.28 -14.94 18.41
CA ASP A 51 -4.19 -13.98 18.47
C ASP A 51 -4.24 -12.99 17.29
N LEU A 52 -4.81 -13.41 16.16
CA LEU A 52 -5.04 -12.58 14.97
C LEU A 52 -6.54 -12.53 14.66
N PRO A 53 -7.30 -11.60 15.26
CA PRO A 53 -8.73 -11.52 15.03
C PRO A 53 -9.01 -11.17 13.56
N PRO A 54 -10.03 -11.78 12.95
CA PRO A 54 -10.47 -11.42 11.61
C PRO A 54 -11.31 -10.14 11.64
N THR A 55 -11.32 -9.43 10.51
CA THR A 55 -12.17 -8.27 10.29
C THR A 55 -13.32 -8.61 9.34
N PHE A 56 -14.45 -7.94 9.54
CA PHE A 56 -15.69 -8.19 8.81
C PHE A 56 -16.07 -6.97 8.01
N TRP A 57 -16.49 -7.19 6.78
CA TRP A 57 -16.72 -6.14 5.78
C TRP A 57 -18.00 -6.42 5.01
N GLU A 58 -18.69 -5.38 4.57
CA GLU A 58 -19.81 -5.52 3.66
C GLU A 58 -19.36 -6.20 2.35
N ARG A 59 -20.17 -7.12 1.82
CA ARG A 59 -19.89 -7.75 0.53
C ARG A 59 -20.57 -6.93 -0.55
N LEU A 60 -19.79 -6.21 -1.34
CA LEU A 60 -20.27 -5.51 -2.52
C LEU A 60 -20.18 -6.41 -3.76
N THR A 61 -21.03 -6.14 -4.75
CA THR A 61 -21.01 -6.83 -6.04
C THR A 61 -20.03 -6.12 -6.97
N ALA A 62 -18.90 -6.77 -7.25
CA ALA A 62 -17.92 -6.27 -8.21
C ALA A 62 -18.46 -6.36 -9.64
N VAL A 63 -18.21 -5.33 -10.46
CA VAL A 63 -18.31 -5.47 -11.92
C VAL A 63 -17.05 -6.15 -12.45
N PRO A 64 -17.11 -6.88 -13.59
CA PRO A 64 -15.94 -7.53 -14.16
C PRO A 64 -14.80 -6.55 -14.36
N ASP A 65 -13.59 -6.97 -13.97
CA ASP A 65 -12.41 -6.15 -14.07
C ASP A 65 -12.11 -5.77 -15.53
N GLY A 66 -11.84 -4.49 -15.74
CA GLY A 66 -11.15 -3.95 -16.90
C GLY A 66 -9.92 -3.19 -16.43
N THR A 67 -8.98 -2.89 -17.34
CA THR A 67 -7.84 -2.04 -17.01
C THR A 67 -8.34 -0.73 -16.39
N PRO A 68 -7.88 -0.35 -15.19
CA PRO A 68 -8.28 0.91 -14.58
C PRO A 68 -7.98 2.08 -15.50
N ASP A 69 -8.98 2.90 -15.81
CA ASP A 69 -8.76 4.17 -16.49
C ASP A 69 -7.92 5.08 -15.60
N ALA A 70 -6.78 5.56 -16.12
CA ALA A 70 -5.84 6.37 -15.35
C ALA A 70 -6.48 7.68 -14.84
N GLY A 71 -7.38 8.26 -15.65
CA GLY A 71 -8.19 9.43 -15.28
C GLY A 71 -9.05 9.18 -14.04
N ALA A 72 -9.79 8.07 -14.06
CA ALA A 72 -10.62 7.63 -12.95
C ALA A 72 -9.79 7.29 -11.70
N SER A 73 -8.63 6.63 -11.86
CA SER A 73 -7.75 6.29 -10.74
C SER A 73 -7.21 7.55 -10.04
N GLY A 74 -6.68 8.53 -10.79
CA GLY A 74 -6.19 9.78 -10.19
C GLY A 74 -7.29 10.58 -9.49
N THR A 75 -8.50 10.60 -10.09
CA THR A 75 -9.68 11.22 -9.47
C THR A 75 -10.08 10.50 -8.18
N THR A 76 -9.98 9.18 -8.14
CA THR A 76 -10.33 8.39 -6.94
C THR A 76 -9.36 8.68 -5.80
N VAL A 77 -8.05 8.72 -6.08
CA VAL A 77 -7.03 9.11 -5.10
C VAL A 77 -7.30 10.51 -4.53
N ALA A 78 -7.59 11.50 -5.39
CA ALA A 78 -7.89 12.87 -4.94
C ALA A 78 -9.14 12.95 -4.04
N ARG A 79 -10.19 12.18 -4.37
CA ARG A 79 -11.40 12.09 -3.55
C ARG A 79 -11.12 11.46 -2.19
N LEU A 80 -10.35 10.37 -2.17
CA LEU A 80 -9.95 9.72 -0.92
C LEU A 80 -9.14 10.66 -0.02
N HIS A 81 -8.14 11.34 -0.57
CA HIS A 81 -7.37 12.36 0.16
C HIS A 81 -8.25 13.46 0.77
N THR A 82 -9.25 13.93 0.01
CA THR A 82 -10.21 14.92 0.50
C THR A 82 -11.03 14.37 1.66
N ALA A 83 -11.54 13.14 1.51
CA ALA A 83 -12.32 12.48 2.54
C ALA A 83 -11.49 12.28 3.82
N LEU A 84 -10.23 11.84 3.72
CA LEU A 84 -9.39 11.54 4.89
C LEU A 84 -8.83 12.77 5.61
N ARG A 85 -8.81 13.95 4.97
CA ARG A 85 -8.18 15.18 5.48
C ARG A 85 -8.58 15.58 6.91
N PRO A 86 -9.86 15.45 7.35
CA PRO A 86 -10.24 15.79 8.72
C PRO A 86 -9.62 14.89 9.80
N ARG A 87 -8.98 13.78 9.43
CA ARG A 87 -8.17 12.90 10.29
C ARG A 87 -8.90 12.51 11.60
N PRO A 88 -9.85 11.57 11.56
CA PRO A 88 -10.66 11.22 12.73
C PRO A 88 -9.90 10.44 13.81
N VAL A 89 -8.72 9.90 13.49
CA VAL A 89 -7.89 9.09 14.38
C VAL A 89 -6.43 9.48 14.24
N GLU A 90 -5.63 9.16 15.27
CA GLU A 90 -4.18 9.23 15.17
C GLU A 90 -3.65 8.15 14.23
N LEU A 91 -2.77 8.57 13.32
CA LEU A 91 -2.18 7.72 12.30
C LEU A 91 -0.66 7.78 12.41
N ASP A 92 -0.03 6.63 12.20
CA ASP A 92 1.42 6.56 12.12
C ASP A 92 1.91 7.32 10.89
N ARG A 93 3.11 7.88 10.98
CA ARG A 93 3.76 8.52 9.83
C ARG A 93 4.41 7.45 8.97
N MET A 94 4.22 7.53 7.66
CA MET A 94 4.88 6.68 6.66
C MET A 94 4.94 5.20 7.09
N HIS A 95 3.79 4.64 7.48
CA HIS A 95 3.67 3.23 7.86
C HIS A 95 4.32 2.26 6.85
N PRO A 96 4.23 2.49 5.52
CA PRO A 96 4.95 1.69 4.54
C PRO A 96 6.49 1.67 4.67
N LEU A 97 7.07 2.58 5.44
CA LEU A 97 8.51 2.71 5.70
C LEU A 97 8.86 2.48 7.17
N ASP A 98 7.95 1.90 7.96
CA ASP A 98 8.16 1.69 9.39
C ASP A 98 9.27 0.67 9.70
N ASP A 99 9.43 0.34 10.98
CA ASP A 99 10.47 -0.56 11.46
C ASP A 99 10.29 -2.02 10.99
N SER A 100 9.08 -2.42 10.55
CA SER A 100 8.85 -3.73 9.95
C SER A 100 9.67 -3.91 8.67
N VAL A 101 9.87 -2.83 7.89
CA VAL A 101 10.71 -2.86 6.69
C VAL A 101 12.16 -3.20 7.06
N THR A 102 12.68 -2.60 8.14
CA THR A 102 14.04 -2.90 8.62
C THR A 102 14.13 -4.35 9.10
N ALA A 103 13.17 -4.80 9.90
CA ALA A 103 13.13 -6.18 10.41
C ALA A 103 13.03 -7.21 9.27
N MET A 104 12.24 -6.92 8.24
CA MET A 104 12.14 -7.74 7.04
C MET A 104 13.44 -7.77 6.23
N LEU A 105 14.09 -6.62 5.99
CA LEU A 105 15.40 -6.58 5.34
C LEU A 105 16.46 -7.33 6.15
N ASP A 106 16.38 -7.33 7.48
CA ASP A 106 17.25 -8.12 8.34
C ASP A 106 16.95 -9.63 8.28
N ALA A 107 15.69 -10.03 8.09
CA ALA A 107 15.33 -11.43 7.88
C ALA A 107 15.88 -11.99 6.56
N LEU A 108 16.16 -11.14 5.57
CA LEU A 108 16.81 -11.51 4.29
C LEU A 108 18.32 -11.81 4.41
N ARG A 109 18.90 -11.88 5.62
CA ARG A 109 20.33 -12.20 5.85
C ARG A 109 20.75 -13.57 5.32
N HIS A 110 19.81 -14.47 5.08
CA HIS A 110 20.04 -15.77 4.45
C HIS A 110 19.63 -15.72 2.98
N ASP A 111 20.39 -16.38 2.11
CA ASP A 111 20.11 -16.41 0.67
C ASP A 111 18.65 -16.83 0.43
N THR A 112 17.87 -15.95 -0.19
CA THR A 112 16.48 -16.22 -0.53
C THR A 112 16.39 -16.44 -2.02
N THR A 113 15.43 -17.25 -2.46
CA THR A 113 15.24 -17.59 -3.88
C THR A 113 15.10 -16.36 -4.79
N HIS A 114 14.64 -15.22 -4.25
CA HIS A 114 14.33 -14.01 -5.03
C HIS A 114 15.24 -12.81 -4.75
N VAL A 115 15.89 -12.74 -3.59
CA VAL A 115 16.72 -11.59 -3.18
C VAL A 115 18.09 -12.09 -2.71
N SER A 116 19.14 -11.62 -3.40
CA SER A 116 20.52 -11.95 -3.07
C SER A 116 21.04 -11.09 -1.91
N PRO A 117 22.15 -11.46 -1.25
CA PRO A 117 22.80 -10.60 -0.26
C PRO A 117 23.17 -9.22 -0.80
N THR A 118 23.59 -9.12 -2.07
CA THR A 118 23.91 -7.83 -2.72
C THR A 118 22.68 -6.94 -2.88
N ASP A 119 21.53 -7.54 -3.24
CA ASP A 119 20.25 -6.83 -3.32
C ASP A 119 19.87 -6.30 -1.93
N ARG A 120 19.92 -7.15 -0.90
CA ARG A 120 19.64 -6.74 0.48
C ARG A 120 20.52 -5.56 0.91
N ASP A 121 21.82 -5.63 0.69
CA ASP A 121 22.76 -4.58 1.09
C ASP A 121 22.51 -3.26 0.34
N ARG A 122 22.10 -3.33 -0.94
CA ARG A 122 21.66 -2.16 -1.69
C ARG A 122 20.38 -1.57 -1.09
N ALA A 123 19.36 -2.38 -0.82
CA ALA A 123 18.10 -1.91 -0.24
C ALA A 123 18.30 -1.25 1.13
N LEU A 124 19.19 -1.78 1.97
CA LEU A 124 19.56 -1.17 3.26
C LEU A 124 20.21 0.22 3.08
N ARG A 125 21.12 0.39 2.11
CA ARG A 125 21.74 1.69 1.81
C ARG A 125 20.75 2.71 1.26
N GLU A 126 19.89 2.29 0.34
CA GLU A 126 18.83 3.15 -0.21
C GLU A 126 17.87 3.58 0.90
N ARG A 127 17.41 2.64 1.75
CA ARG A 127 16.56 2.94 2.89
C ARG A 127 17.20 3.95 3.84
N ALA A 128 18.49 3.78 4.16
CA ALA A 128 19.21 4.70 5.04
C ALA A 128 19.32 6.13 4.47
N THR A 129 19.23 6.28 3.14
CA THR A 129 19.21 7.57 2.44
C THR A 129 17.80 8.17 2.38
N ILE A 130 16.79 7.33 2.17
CA ILE A 130 15.39 7.74 1.99
C ILE A 130 14.72 8.08 3.33
N LEU A 131 14.94 7.27 4.37
CA LEU A 131 14.20 7.37 5.63
C LEU A 131 14.32 8.73 6.30
N PRO A 132 15.51 9.38 6.37
CA PRO A 132 15.62 10.71 6.97
C PRO A 132 14.82 11.79 6.22
N VAL A 133 14.45 11.56 4.96
CA VAL A 133 13.67 12.51 4.16
C VAL A 133 12.18 12.19 4.20
N LEU A 134 11.76 10.95 3.88
CA LEU A 134 10.33 10.61 3.84
C LEU A 134 9.77 10.25 5.21
N GLY A 135 10.56 9.55 6.04
CA GLY A 135 10.14 9.05 7.35
C GLY A 135 10.07 10.13 8.43
N ASP A 136 10.58 11.33 8.17
CA ASP A 136 10.59 12.46 9.11
C ASP A 136 9.90 13.70 8.52
N GLU A 137 9.19 14.46 9.36
CA GLU A 137 8.49 15.67 8.90
C GLU A 137 9.43 16.79 8.54
N ALA A 138 10.40 17.03 9.41
CA ALA A 138 11.35 18.11 9.22
C ALA A 138 12.24 17.80 8.01
N GLY A 139 12.70 16.56 7.88
CA GLY A 139 13.46 16.12 6.70
C GLY A 139 12.68 16.27 5.39
N CYS A 140 11.40 15.90 5.37
CA CYS A 140 10.56 16.06 4.18
C CYS A 140 10.36 17.54 3.84
N ALA A 141 10.02 18.36 4.83
CA ALA A 141 9.78 19.79 4.64
C ALA A 141 11.05 20.57 4.27
N ASP A 142 12.22 20.18 4.79
CA ASP A 142 13.50 20.78 4.44
C ASP A 142 13.85 20.54 2.96
N ARG A 143 13.68 19.31 2.49
CA ARG A 143 13.97 18.95 1.10
C ARG A 143 12.87 19.38 0.11
N PHE A 144 11.62 19.39 0.57
CA PHE A 144 10.43 19.70 -0.21
C PHE A 144 9.54 20.70 0.56
N PRO A 145 9.86 22.01 0.55
CA PRO A 145 9.12 23.02 1.33
C PRO A 145 7.62 23.13 0.98
N GLY A 146 7.22 22.66 -0.20
CA GLY A 146 5.82 22.61 -0.65
C GLY A 146 5.09 21.32 -0.32
N THR A 147 5.71 20.40 0.42
CA THR A 147 5.11 19.10 0.80
C THR A 147 3.84 19.30 1.62
N ARG A 148 2.88 18.40 1.43
CA ARG A 148 1.54 18.47 2.04
C ARG A 148 1.26 17.16 2.77
N PRO A 149 1.86 16.92 3.94
CA PRO A 149 1.60 15.71 4.70
C PRO A 149 0.12 15.68 5.10
N GLN A 150 -0.56 14.58 4.79
CA GLN A 150 -1.93 14.33 5.20
C GLN A 150 -2.17 12.82 5.32
N PRO A 151 -3.30 12.38 5.86
CA PRO A 151 -3.73 11.00 5.74
C PRO A 151 -3.78 10.56 4.26
N VAL A 152 -3.06 9.50 3.95
CA VAL A 152 -3.00 8.82 2.66
C VAL A 152 -3.31 7.34 2.87
N HIS A 153 -3.79 6.65 1.84
CA HIS A 153 -4.07 5.21 1.89
C HIS A 153 -2.82 4.40 2.24
N GLY A 154 -1.65 4.85 1.80
CA GLY A 154 -0.38 4.19 2.10
C GLY A 154 -0.11 2.96 1.23
N ASP A 155 -1.08 2.47 0.47
CA ASP A 155 -0.93 1.45 -0.55
C ASP A 155 -1.71 1.86 -1.80
N PRO A 156 -1.12 1.88 -3.02
CA PRO A 156 -1.63 2.73 -4.09
C PRO A 156 -3.12 2.48 -4.37
N PRO A 157 -4.01 3.47 -4.13
CA PRO A 157 -5.46 3.26 -4.20
C PRO A 157 -5.94 2.79 -5.57
N ALA A 158 -5.19 3.09 -6.64
CA ALA A 158 -5.51 2.66 -7.99
C ALA A 158 -5.70 1.13 -8.11
N TYR A 159 -5.10 0.33 -7.22
CA TYR A 159 -5.25 -1.13 -7.18
C TYR A 159 -6.18 -1.62 -6.08
N ASN A 160 -6.50 -0.78 -5.11
CA ASN A 160 -7.31 -1.09 -3.93
C ASN A 160 -8.71 -0.46 -4.01
N VAL A 161 -9.27 -0.40 -5.21
CA VAL A 161 -10.62 0.14 -5.48
C VAL A 161 -11.51 -0.95 -6.06
N LEU A 162 -12.61 -1.21 -5.37
CA LEU A 162 -13.64 -2.13 -5.83
C LEU A 162 -14.61 -1.39 -6.75
N ARG A 163 -14.66 -1.77 -8.02
CA ARG A 163 -15.62 -1.23 -8.99
C ARG A 163 -16.96 -1.94 -8.82
N THR A 164 -18.01 -1.16 -8.62
CA THR A 164 -19.39 -1.66 -8.47
C THR A 164 -20.33 -0.96 -9.45
N PRO A 165 -21.56 -1.46 -9.66
CA PRO A 165 -22.57 -0.75 -10.46
C PRO A 165 -22.87 0.67 -9.94
N ASP A 166 -22.68 0.90 -8.64
CA ASP A 166 -22.93 2.18 -7.97
C ASP A 166 -21.70 3.11 -7.98
N GLY A 167 -20.59 2.65 -8.55
CA GLY A 167 -19.32 3.39 -8.64
C GLY A 167 -18.15 2.71 -7.93
N PRO A 168 -16.98 3.37 -7.90
CA PRO A 168 -15.80 2.87 -7.19
C PRO A 168 -15.95 3.02 -5.68
N TYR A 169 -15.51 2.01 -4.93
CA TYR A 169 -15.39 2.02 -3.48
C TYR A 169 -13.94 1.75 -3.10
N ASP A 170 -13.35 2.61 -2.27
CA ASP A 170 -12.02 2.35 -1.72
C ASP A 170 -12.07 1.13 -0.79
N ALA A 171 -11.03 0.31 -0.81
CA ALA A 171 -10.90 -0.91 -0.02
C ALA A 171 -9.48 -1.03 0.54
N ASP A 172 -9.29 -1.92 1.52
CA ASP A 172 -7.97 -2.29 2.03
C ASP A 172 -7.08 -1.12 2.51
N LEU A 173 -7.66 -0.22 3.31
CA LEU A 173 -6.98 0.90 3.98
C LEU A 173 -6.08 0.44 5.15
N GLU A 174 -5.54 -0.79 5.11
CA GLU A 174 -4.75 -1.36 6.21
C GLU A 174 -3.38 -0.70 6.38
N HIS A 175 -2.87 -0.05 5.32
CA HIS A 175 -1.62 0.70 5.34
C HIS A 175 -1.79 2.22 5.55
N LEU A 176 -2.98 2.66 5.95
CA LEU A 176 -3.31 4.07 6.14
C LEU A 176 -2.31 4.77 7.08
N CYS A 177 -1.77 5.89 6.63
CA CYS A 177 -0.76 6.64 7.36
C CYS A 177 -0.79 8.13 7.04
N VAL A 178 -0.04 8.94 7.80
CA VAL A 178 0.30 10.30 7.37
C VAL A 178 1.53 10.25 6.46
N GLY A 179 1.41 10.80 5.25
CA GLY A 179 2.49 10.86 4.26
C GLY A 179 2.30 12.00 3.26
N PRO A 180 3.29 12.25 2.38
CA PRO A 180 3.15 13.20 1.29
C PRO A 180 2.06 12.72 0.32
N VAL A 181 1.32 13.66 -0.28
CA VAL A 181 0.22 13.33 -1.19
C VAL A 181 0.68 12.62 -2.45
N GLU A 182 1.96 12.78 -2.78
CA GLU A 182 2.64 12.12 -3.89
C GLU A 182 2.67 10.60 -3.72
N TRP A 183 2.63 10.09 -2.49
CA TRP A 183 2.76 8.66 -2.21
C TRP A 183 1.70 7.79 -2.91
N ASP A 184 0.43 8.14 -2.78
CA ASP A 184 -0.69 7.33 -3.29
C ASP A 184 -0.84 7.29 -4.82
N PRO A 185 -0.70 8.42 -5.56
CA PRO A 185 -0.76 8.40 -7.02
C PRO A 185 0.54 7.89 -7.67
N THR A 186 1.67 7.88 -6.94
CA THR A 186 2.91 7.28 -7.45
C THR A 186 2.77 5.78 -7.67
N VAL A 187 3.62 5.19 -8.53
CA VAL A 187 3.60 3.77 -8.95
C VAL A 187 2.46 3.43 -9.92
N ALA A 188 1.35 4.18 -9.93
CA ALA A 188 0.19 3.90 -10.76
C ALA A 188 0.24 4.47 -12.19
N GLY A 189 0.95 5.57 -12.45
CA GLY A 189 0.99 6.18 -13.79
C GLY A 189 1.47 7.62 -13.79
N PRO A 190 2.15 8.14 -14.84
CA PRO A 190 2.26 9.59 -14.98
C PRO A 190 0.90 10.18 -15.34
N GLU A 191 0.05 9.39 -16.03
CA GLU A 191 -1.34 9.68 -16.36
C GLU A 191 -2.21 9.73 -15.09
N VAL A 192 -1.96 8.84 -14.13
CA VAL A 192 -2.66 8.85 -12.82
C VAL A 192 -2.26 10.09 -12.02
N VAL A 193 -0.97 10.43 -11.97
CA VAL A 193 -0.48 11.67 -11.35
C VAL A 193 -1.12 12.90 -12.01
N THR A 194 -1.11 12.97 -13.34
CA THR A 194 -1.72 14.08 -14.09
C THR A 194 -3.22 14.21 -13.79
N ALA A 195 -3.93 13.09 -13.72
CA ALA A 195 -5.36 13.08 -13.37
C ALA A 195 -5.60 13.48 -11.91
N TYR A 196 -4.73 13.05 -11.00
CA TYR A 196 -4.75 13.44 -9.60
C TYR A 196 -4.57 14.95 -9.45
N GLU A 197 -3.56 15.55 -10.08
CA GLU A 197 -3.30 17.00 -10.00
C GLU A 197 -4.49 17.83 -10.47
N ARG A 198 -5.13 17.40 -11.57
CA ARG A 198 -6.34 18.04 -12.10
C ARG A 198 -7.52 17.93 -11.14
N ALA A 199 -7.72 16.75 -10.53
CA ALA A 199 -8.84 16.52 -9.62
C ALA A 199 -8.64 17.17 -8.25
N ALA A 200 -7.40 17.25 -7.77
CA ALA A 200 -7.02 17.89 -6.51
C ALA A 200 -6.83 19.41 -6.66
N ASP A 201 -6.86 19.94 -7.89
CA ASP A 201 -6.54 21.33 -8.23
C ASP A 201 -5.22 21.80 -7.61
N CYS A 202 -4.23 20.91 -7.60
CA CYS A 202 -2.96 21.15 -6.91
C CYS A 202 -1.86 20.28 -7.53
N PRO A 203 -0.76 20.88 -8.04
CA PRO A 203 0.34 20.12 -8.61
C PRO A 203 1.10 19.35 -7.54
N VAL A 204 1.62 18.17 -7.90
CA VAL A 204 2.60 17.45 -7.07
C VAL A 204 3.96 18.11 -7.18
N ASP A 205 4.83 17.86 -6.20
CA ASP A 205 6.24 18.21 -6.36
C ASP A 205 6.89 17.44 -7.53
N ALA A 206 7.85 18.05 -8.22
CA ALA A 206 8.44 17.48 -9.43
C ALA A 206 9.41 16.30 -9.16
N GLU A 207 9.96 16.22 -7.94
CA GLU A 207 11.01 15.25 -7.57
C GLU A 207 10.54 14.27 -6.50
N LEU A 208 9.62 14.68 -5.61
CA LEU A 208 9.09 13.84 -4.55
C LEU A 208 8.41 12.53 -5.03
N PRO A 209 7.69 12.49 -6.17
CA PRO A 209 7.13 11.25 -6.71
C PRO A 209 8.19 10.17 -6.95
N ALA A 210 9.36 10.56 -7.50
CA ALA A 210 10.43 9.62 -7.80
C ALA A 210 11.08 9.08 -6.51
N LEU A 211 11.16 9.90 -5.46
CA LEU A 211 11.61 9.46 -4.14
C LEU A 211 10.60 8.49 -3.49
N CYS A 212 9.30 8.76 -3.59
CA CYS A 212 8.24 7.88 -3.10
C CYS A 212 8.28 6.51 -3.81
N GLU A 213 8.48 6.53 -5.13
CA GLU A 213 8.59 5.30 -5.93
C GLU A 213 9.82 4.48 -5.54
N ALA A 214 10.99 5.10 -5.39
CA ALA A 214 12.18 4.40 -4.93
C ALA A 214 11.99 3.78 -3.53
N ALA A 215 11.33 4.51 -2.63
CA ALA A 215 11.00 4.03 -1.30
C ALA A 215 10.03 2.83 -1.33
N ARG A 216 9.04 2.86 -2.23
CA ARG A 216 8.14 1.72 -2.46
C ARG A 216 8.89 0.50 -2.96
N LEU A 217 9.83 0.67 -3.89
CA LEU A 217 10.63 -0.46 -4.39
C LEU A 217 11.48 -1.09 -3.28
N VAL A 218 12.06 -0.28 -2.39
CA VAL A 218 12.75 -0.79 -1.19
C VAL A 218 11.80 -1.58 -0.27
N GLN A 219 10.58 -1.09 -0.05
CA GLN A 219 9.56 -1.81 0.71
C GLN A 219 9.23 -3.17 0.06
N LEU A 220 9.07 -3.20 -1.26
CA LEU A 220 8.78 -4.43 -2.02
C LEU A 220 9.94 -5.44 -1.94
N VAL A 221 11.20 -4.98 -1.94
CA VAL A 221 12.35 -5.86 -1.67
C VAL A 221 12.22 -6.47 -0.27
N ALA A 222 11.89 -5.68 0.75
CA ALA A 222 11.72 -6.16 2.12
C ALA A 222 10.62 -7.23 2.22
N TRP A 223 9.49 -7.05 1.53
CA TRP A 223 8.40 -8.03 1.50
C TRP A 223 8.81 -9.42 0.99
N SER A 224 9.95 -9.55 0.30
CA SER A 224 10.51 -10.86 -0.06
C SER A 224 10.80 -11.75 1.16
N ALA A 225 10.96 -11.16 2.35
CA ALA A 225 11.08 -11.90 3.61
C ALA A 225 9.83 -12.74 3.93
N MET A 226 8.69 -12.44 3.30
CA MET A 226 7.43 -13.15 3.50
C MET A 226 7.26 -14.37 2.59
N VAL A 227 8.08 -14.54 1.55
CA VAL A 227 7.96 -15.64 0.59
C VAL A 227 7.95 -17.03 1.24
N PRO A 228 8.75 -17.34 2.29
CA PRO A 228 8.68 -18.65 2.96
C PRO A 228 7.30 -18.97 3.54
N GLN A 229 6.54 -17.95 3.95
CA GLN A 229 5.19 -18.08 4.51
C GLN A 229 4.11 -17.88 3.44
N GLN A 230 4.42 -17.16 2.37
CA GLN A 230 3.54 -16.81 1.25
C GLN A 230 4.24 -17.04 -0.10
N PRO A 231 4.42 -18.29 -0.55
CA PRO A 231 5.24 -18.59 -1.73
C PRO A 231 4.79 -17.87 -3.01
N GLY A 232 3.48 -17.67 -3.20
CA GLY A 232 2.92 -16.97 -4.36
C GLY A 232 3.32 -15.49 -4.45
N LEU A 233 3.79 -14.89 -3.35
CA LEU A 233 4.28 -13.52 -3.34
C LEU A 233 5.57 -13.36 -4.17
N GLY A 234 6.44 -14.38 -4.20
CA GLY A 234 7.70 -14.34 -4.92
C GLY A 234 7.52 -14.16 -6.42
N ASP A 235 6.66 -14.97 -7.03
CA ASP A 235 6.31 -14.87 -8.46
C ASP A 235 5.61 -13.54 -8.79
N GLY A 236 4.73 -13.08 -7.90
CA GLY A 236 4.02 -11.81 -8.05
C GLY A 236 4.93 -10.58 -8.02
N MET A 237 5.99 -10.61 -7.20
CA MET A 237 6.93 -9.49 -7.04
C MET A 237 8.11 -9.53 -8.01
N SER A 238 8.37 -10.64 -8.69
CA SER A 238 9.55 -10.78 -9.57
C SER A 238 9.72 -9.63 -10.59
N PRO A 239 8.68 -9.15 -11.29
CA PRO A 239 8.84 -8.00 -12.20
C PRO A 239 9.26 -6.71 -11.50
N LEU A 240 8.78 -6.48 -10.28
CA LEU A 240 9.11 -5.30 -9.47
C LEU A 240 10.53 -5.38 -8.91
N LEU A 241 11.00 -6.59 -8.56
CA LEU A 241 12.39 -6.82 -8.15
C LEU A 241 13.37 -6.58 -9.29
N GLU A 242 13.07 -7.08 -10.50
CA GLU A 242 13.89 -6.82 -11.69
C GLU A 242 13.93 -5.34 -12.06
N LEU A 243 12.79 -4.67 -11.96
CA LEU A 243 12.69 -3.23 -12.15
C LEU A 243 13.57 -2.46 -11.15
N TRP A 244 13.50 -2.80 -9.86
CA TRP A 244 14.34 -2.18 -8.84
C TRP A 244 15.82 -2.46 -9.08
N ARG A 245 16.20 -3.67 -9.53
CA ARG A 245 17.58 -3.98 -9.93
C ARG A 245 18.05 -3.11 -11.09
N ALA A 246 17.18 -2.84 -12.07
CA ALA A 246 17.48 -2.01 -13.24
C ALA A 246 17.49 -0.51 -12.95
N SER A 247 16.89 -0.05 -11.84
CA SER A 247 16.86 1.37 -11.48
C SER A 247 18.21 1.86 -10.96
N GLU A 248 18.47 3.16 -11.11
CA GLU A 248 19.62 3.80 -10.47
C GLU A 248 19.49 3.76 -8.94
N PRO A 249 20.55 3.38 -8.20
CA PRO A 249 20.48 3.37 -6.75
C PRO A 249 20.26 4.77 -6.16
N CYS A 250 19.32 4.87 -5.21
CA CYS A 250 19.15 6.07 -4.40
C CYS A 250 20.41 6.33 -3.58
N GLY A 251 21.19 7.36 -3.94
CA GLY A 251 22.38 7.75 -3.17
C GLY A 251 23.56 8.35 -3.93
N GLY A 252 23.55 8.39 -5.28
CA GLY A 252 24.63 9.08 -6.03
C GLY A 252 24.64 10.61 -5.80
N ALA A 253 23.45 11.15 -5.57
CA ALA A 253 23.06 12.44 -5.01
C ALA A 253 21.53 12.38 -4.98
N LEU A 254 20.82 13.19 -4.21
CA LEU A 254 19.35 13.34 -4.37
C LEU A 254 18.97 14.05 -5.71
N GLY A 255 19.72 13.77 -6.77
CA GLY A 255 19.55 14.25 -8.13
C GLY A 255 19.22 13.07 -9.04
N ARG A 256 18.01 13.13 -9.61
CA ARG A 256 17.49 12.24 -10.66
C ARG A 256 17.36 10.77 -10.24
N CYS A 257 16.37 10.46 -9.39
CA CYS A 257 15.69 9.18 -9.57
C CYS A 257 15.03 9.22 -10.96
N SER A 258 15.49 8.38 -11.88
CA SER A 258 14.99 8.32 -13.25
C SER A 258 13.48 8.07 -13.27
N THR A 259 12.74 8.79 -14.11
CA THR A 259 11.30 8.59 -14.32
C THR A 259 10.99 7.22 -14.90
N TRP A 260 10.04 6.54 -14.26
CA TRP A 260 9.48 5.25 -14.63
C TRP A 260 8.79 5.25 -16.01
N ASN A 261 8.76 4.09 -16.67
CA ASN A 261 7.89 3.85 -17.82
C ASN A 261 6.78 2.85 -17.45
N HIS A 262 5.55 3.35 -17.26
CA HIS A 262 4.43 2.58 -16.72
C HIS A 262 3.88 1.45 -17.61
N THR A 263 4.39 1.29 -18.82
CA THR A 263 3.87 0.31 -19.79
C THR A 263 4.31 -1.14 -19.56
N ALA A 264 5.27 -1.40 -18.66
CA ALA A 264 5.91 -2.72 -18.54
C ALA A 264 5.44 -3.61 -17.37
N VAL A 265 4.70 -3.09 -16.38
CA VAL A 265 4.43 -3.82 -15.13
C VAL A 265 2.96 -3.74 -14.73
N VAL A 266 2.09 -4.36 -15.52
CA VAL A 266 0.82 -4.86 -14.97
C VAL A 266 0.95 -6.38 -14.92
N PRO A 267 1.14 -6.99 -13.73
CA PRO A 267 1.03 -8.42 -13.60
C PRO A 267 -0.38 -8.82 -14.07
N ARG A 268 -0.48 -9.62 -15.13
CA ARG A 268 -1.73 -10.30 -15.46
C ARG A 268 -2.01 -11.25 -14.30
N GLY A 269 -2.89 -10.83 -13.39
CA GLY A 269 -3.13 -11.52 -12.13
C GLY A 269 -3.37 -13.02 -12.30
N THR A 270 -2.42 -13.83 -11.83
CA THR A 270 -2.68 -15.22 -11.47
C THR A 270 -3.11 -15.27 -10.01
N ARG A 271 -4.40 -15.00 -9.82
CA ARG A 271 -5.36 -15.75 -9.00
C ARG A 271 -4.83 -16.44 -7.73
N GLN A 272 -5.39 -16.02 -6.60
CA GLN A 272 -5.86 -16.98 -5.59
C GLN A 272 -7.39 -16.82 -5.47
N PRO A 273 -8.20 -17.79 -5.92
CA PRO A 273 -9.63 -17.75 -5.62
C PRO A 273 -9.80 -17.94 -4.12
N CYS A 274 -10.60 -17.09 -3.49
CA CYS A 274 -11.22 -17.40 -2.20
C CYS A 274 -11.78 -18.82 -2.27
N ARG A 275 -11.15 -19.77 -1.57
CA ARG A 275 -11.70 -21.12 -1.43
C ARG A 275 -13.02 -20.99 -0.69
N ALA A 276 -14.12 -21.08 -1.44
CA ALA A 276 -15.42 -21.38 -0.87
C ALA A 276 -15.30 -22.73 -0.16
N ALA A 277 -15.37 -22.74 1.17
CA ALA A 277 -15.49 -23.96 1.93
C ALA A 277 -16.79 -24.66 1.52
N ALA A 278 -16.65 -25.81 0.87
CA ALA A 278 -17.74 -26.69 0.51
C ALA A 278 -18.51 -27.10 1.78
N ARG A 279 -19.82 -26.87 1.76
CA ARG A 279 -20.73 -27.43 2.77
C ARG A 279 -20.86 -28.93 2.52
N SER A 280 -20.45 -29.75 3.49
CA SER A 280 -20.90 -31.13 3.58
C SER A 280 -22.37 -31.13 4.01
N THR A 281 -23.26 -31.46 3.08
CA THR A 281 -24.60 -31.92 3.43
C THR A 281 -24.50 -33.40 3.76
N SER A 282 -24.47 -33.75 5.05
CA SER A 282 -24.99 -35.05 5.50
C SER A 282 -26.45 -34.83 5.90
N ALA A 283 -27.37 -35.45 5.17
CA ALA A 283 -28.74 -35.61 5.59
C ALA A 283 -29.07 -37.11 5.59
N ARG A 284 -29.37 -37.59 6.80
CA ARG A 284 -29.94 -38.90 7.20
C ARG A 284 -29.02 -40.11 7.18
#